data_AF-A0A4E0QJC9-F1
#
_entry.id   AF-A0A4E0QJC9-F1
#
_cell.length_a   1.000
_cell.length_b   1.000
_cell.length_c   1.000
_cell.angle_alpha   90.00
_cell.angle_beta   90.00
_cell.angle_gamma   90.00
#
_symmetry.space_group_name_H-M   'P 1'
#
loop_
_entity.id
_entity.type
_entity.pdbx_description
1 polymer ?
#
loop_
_entity_poly.entity_id
_entity_poly.type
_entity_poly.pdbx_seq_one_letter_code
_entity_poly.pdbx_strand_id
1 'polypeptide(L)'
;MIKKTTFISLSVLAYALVAVPIVACNAEQLNKSAGLIQIGEMHKVIGKKQHHGRVELAEIVNKPHFYGVGALEAIRGEITVLNSVAIITGVTQDGRPQPMDSDAKATMIVGQSVSEWMDITMTEEVSHEQFDRTLKAMATSKGIDVSKPFIFVIEGEFNDVRLHVINGVCPIRARMMKLDTHKGNKPFELEVKTVNGTLVGVYAADSVGKLTHPATSTHTHLIYMDGKTGERVTGHIEQVGLAKEAILKLPVSGK
;
A
#
# COMPACT_ATOMS: atom_id res chain seq x y z
N MET A 1 -86.99 -30.10 -21.50
CA MET A 1 -86.08 -30.91 -20.66
C MET A 1 -84.70 -30.93 -21.30
N ILE A 2 -83.66 -31.08 -20.47
CA ILE A 2 -82.23 -31.19 -20.76
C ILE A 2 -81.48 -29.84 -20.82
N LYS A 3 -80.96 -29.46 -19.64
CA LYS A 3 -79.86 -28.49 -19.45
C LYS A 3 -78.56 -29.12 -19.96
N LYS A 4 -77.75 -28.38 -20.74
CA LYS A 4 -76.33 -28.70 -20.95
C LYS A 4 -75.49 -27.63 -20.24
N THR A 5 -74.78 -28.06 -19.22
CA THR A 5 -73.82 -27.28 -18.46
C THR A 5 -72.45 -27.49 -19.10
N THR A 6 -71.85 -26.43 -19.65
CA THR A 6 -70.47 -26.48 -20.17
C THR A 6 -69.54 -25.90 -19.11
N PHE A 7 -68.68 -26.75 -18.54
CA PHE A 7 -67.55 -26.33 -17.70
C PHE A 7 -66.43 -25.80 -18.61
N ILE A 8 -65.98 -24.56 -18.36
CA ILE A 8 -64.75 -24.02 -18.96
C ILE A 8 -63.67 -24.10 -17.87
N SER A 9 -62.62 -24.87 -18.15
CA SER A 9 -61.46 -25.07 -17.29
C SER A 9 -60.61 -23.79 -17.23
N LEU A 10 -60.39 -23.28 -16.02
CA LEU A 10 -59.44 -22.20 -15.74
C LEU A 10 -58.02 -22.78 -15.76
N SER A 11 -57.23 -22.45 -16.79
CA SER A 11 -55.80 -22.78 -16.85
C SER A 11 -55.03 -21.77 -16.00
N VAL A 12 -54.53 -22.21 -14.84
CA VAL A 12 -53.64 -21.42 -13.99
C VAL A 12 -52.25 -21.41 -14.63
N LEU A 13 -51.87 -20.28 -15.21
CA LEU A 13 -50.53 -20.03 -15.74
C LEU A 13 -49.59 -19.74 -14.54
N ALA A 14 -48.82 -20.74 -14.12
CA ALA A 14 -47.82 -20.59 -13.07
C ALA A 14 -46.61 -19.80 -13.62
N TYR A 15 -46.48 -18.53 -13.24
CA TYR A 15 -45.24 -17.77 -13.46
C TYR A 15 -44.15 -18.32 -12.53
N ALA A 16 -43.16 -19.01 -13.11
CA ALA A 16 -41.94 -19.38 -12.41
C ALA A 16 -41.13 -18.10 -12.13
N LEU A 17 -41.06 -17.67 -10.86
CA LEU A 17 -40.09 -16.68 -10.41
C LEU A 17 -38.68 -17.27 -10.60
N VAL A 18 -37.97 -16.81 -11.62
CA VAL A 18 -36.53 -17.07 -11.76
C VAL A 18 -35.82 -16.18 -10.75
N ALA A 19 -35.40 -16.77 -9.63
CA ALA A 19 -34.56 -16.10 -8.65
C ALA A 19 -33.21 -15.77 -9.30
N VAL A 20 -32.98 -14.50 -9.62
CA VAL A 20 -31.66 -14.01 -10.02
C VAL A 20 -30.78 -14.04 -8.77
N PRO A 21 -29.65 -14.77 -8.76
CA PRO A 21 -28.73 -14.73 -7.63
C PRO A 21 -28.12 -13.33 -7.59
N ILE A 22 -28.47 -12.57 -6.56
CA ILE A 22 -27.79 -11.32 -6.22
C ILE A 22 -26.36 -11.74 -5.83
N VAL A 23 -25.41 -11.53 -6.74
CA VAL A 23 -23.99 -11.62 -6.41
C VAL A 23 -23.72 -10.47 -5.44
N ALA A 24 -23.76 -10.78 -4.14
CA ALA A 24 -23.28 -9.87 -3.12
C ALA A 24 -21.78 -9.64 -3.39
N CYS A 25 -21.46 -8.47 -3.94
CA CYS A 25 -20.10 -7.98 -3.97
C CYS A 25 -19.62 -7.90 -2.52
N ASN A 26 -18.76 -8.83 -2.12
CA ASN A 26 -18.06 -8.76 -0.84
C ASN A 26 -17.08 -7.58 -0.92
N ALA A 27 -17.58 -6.36 -0.69
CA ALA A 27 -16.71 -5.24 -0.33
C ALA A 27 -16.03 -5.63 0.98
N GLU A 28 -14.72 -5.92 0.93
CA GLU A 28 -13.95 -6.22 2.14
C GLU A 28 -14.12 -5.07 3.14
N GLN A 29 -14.42 -5.45 4.38
CA GLN A 29 -14.78 -4.53 5.45
C GLN A 29 -13.61 -3.56 5.73
N LEU A 30 -13.83 -2.27 5.48
CA LEU A 30 -12.91 -1.19 5.83
C LEU A 30 -12.64 -1.25 7.34
N ASN A 31 -11.43 -1.64 7.76
CA ASN A 31 -11.06 -1.52 9.17
C ASN A 31 -10.69 -0.06 9.44
N LYS A 32 -11.69 0.73 9.80
CA LYS A 32 -11.61 2.18 9.94
C LYS A 32 -11.16 2.54 11.37
N SER A 33 -9.93 2.18 11.74
CA SER A 33 -9.34 2.68 12.99
C SER A 33 -8.70 4.05 12.75
N ALA A 34 -9.04 5.04 13.58
CA ALA A 34 -8.44 6.40 13.57
C ALA A 34 -8.29 7.10 12.20
N GLY A 35 -9.15 6.80 11.22
CA GLY A 35 -9.05 7.38 9.87
C GLY A 35 -8.04 6.70 8.94
N LEU A 36 -7.33 5.66 9.39
CA LEU A 36 -6.52 4.81 8.52
C LEU A 36 -7.43 4.01 7.59
N ILE A 37 -7.09 4.00 6.31
CA ILE A 37 -7.67 3.14 5.29
C ILE A 37 -6.70 1.99 5.06
N GLN A 38 -7.18 0.76 5.20
CA GLN A 38 -6.45 -0.44 4.82
C GLN A 38 -7.34 -1.28 3.91
N ILE A 39 -6.82 -1.60 2.73
CA ILE A 39 -7.45 -2.50 1.74
C ILE A 39 -6.40 -3.55 1.41
N GLY A 40 -6.77 -4.83 1.46
CA GLY A 40 -5.85 -5.95 1.26
C GLY A 40 -4.89 -6.15 2.45
N GLU A 41 -4.95 -7.33 3.06
CA GLU A 41 -4.01 -7.71 4.13
C GLU A 41 -2.75 -8.38 3.53
N MET A 42 -1.57 -8.03 4.05
CA MET A 42 -0.30 -8.59 3.59
C MET A 42 -0.28 -10.12 3.61
N HIS A 43 -0.86 -10.74 4.65
CA HIS A 43 -0.98 -12.19 4.76
C HIS A 43 -1.85 -12.82 3.65
N LYS A 44 -2.93 -12.15 3.23
CA LYS A 44 -3.78 -12.65 2.13
C LYS A 44 -3.09 -12.47 0.78
N VAL A 45 -2.55 -11.27 0.56
CA VAL A 45 -1.95 -10.87 -0.71
C VAL A 45 -0.65 -11.63 -0.96
N ILE A 46 0.35 -11.50 -0.08
CA ILE A 46 1.64 -12.16 -0.24
C ILE A 46 1.58 -13.59 0.26
N GLY A 47 1.03 -13.82 1.46
CA GLY A 47 1.02 -15.14 2.13
C GLY A 47 0.19 -16.18 1.38
N LYS A 48 -1.09 -15.88 1.12
CA LYS A 48 -2.08 -16.74 0.44
C LYS A 48 -2.17 -16.52 -1.07
N LYS A 49 -1.31 -15.69 -1.66
CA LYS A 49 -1.22 -15.41 -3.10
C LYS A 49 -2.52 -14.85 -3.72
N GLN A 50 -3.29 -14.06 -2.96
CA GLN A 50 -4.52 -13.45 -3.46
C GLN A 50 -4.25 -12.10 -4.13
N HIS A 51 -3.73 -12.13 -5.37
CA HIS A 51 -3.19 -10.96 -6.05
C HIS A 51 -4.21 -10.14 -6.87
N HIS A 52 -5.51 -10.44 -6.81
CA HIS A 52 -6.51 -9.71 -7.59
C HIS A 52 -6.62 -8.24 -7.15
N GLY A 53 -6.90 -7.33 -8.09
CA GLY A 53 -7.20 -5.95 -7.78
C GLY A 53 -8.44 -5.81 -6.88
N ARG A 54 -8.33 -4.96 -5.85
CA ARG A 54 -9.38 -4.75 -4.84
C ARG A 54 -9.97 -3.35 -4.87
N VAL A 55 -9.21 -2.36 -5.34
CA VAL A 55 -9.64 -0.96 -5.39
C VAL A 55 -8.99 -0.26 -6.58
N GLU A 56 -9.76 0.59 -7.28
CA GLU A 56 -9.23 1.47 -8.32
C GLU A 56 -8.38 2.56 -7.67
N LEU A 57 -7.19 2.84 -8.19
CA LEU A 57 -6.37 3.92 -7.63
C LEU A 57 -7.04 5.28 -7.71
N ALA A 58 -7.86 5.51 -8.74
CA ALA A 58 -8.71 6.69 -8.86
C ALA A 58 -9.56 6.95 -7.60
N GLU A 59 -10.12 5.90 -6.99
CA GLU A 59 -10.92 6.03 -5.76
C GLU A 59 -10.08 6.46 -4.55
N ILE A 60 -8.79 6.13 -4.54
CA ILE A 60 -7.86 6.51 -3.48
C ILE A 60 -7.38 7.94 -3.67
N VAL A 61 -6.92 8.30 -4.87
CA VAL A 61 -6.38 9.64 -5.16
C VAL A 61 -7.47 10.72 -5.16
N ASN A 62 -8.74 10.38 -5.33
CA ASN A 62 -9.86 11.32 -5.16
C ASN A 62 -10.09 11.76 -3.70
N LYS A 63 -9.45 11.11 -2.72
CA LYS A 63 -9.50 11.56 -1.32
C LYS A 63 -8.49 12.69 -1.14
N PRO A 64 -8.89 13.87 -0.64
CA PRO A 64 -7.97 14.98 -0.47
C PRO A 64 -6.89 14.64 0.57
N HIS A 65 -5.68 15.14 0.31
CA HIS A 65 -4.53 14.97 1.18
C HIS A 65 -4.24 13.53 1.57
N PHE A 66 -4.45 12.58 0.66
CA PHE A 66 -4.23 11.16 0.96
C PHE A 66 -2.74 10.81 0.81
N TYR A 67 -2.23 10.06 1.78
CA TYR A 67 -0.87 9.54 1.79
C TYR A 67 -0.94 8.05 2.08
N GLY A 68 -0.16 7.26 1.36
CA GLY A 68 -0.19 5.81 1.56
C GLY A 68 0.83 5.05 0.73
N VAL A 69 0.93 3.76 1.04
CA VAL A 69 1.83 2.81 0.38
C VAL A 69 1.05 1.53 0.06
N GLY A 70 1.42 0.86 -1.02
CA GLY A 70 0.69 -0.30 -1.49
C GLY A 70 1.34 -1.00 -2.66
N ALA A 71 0.64 -1.98 -3.21
CA ALA A 71 1.11 -2.79 -4.33
C ALA A 71 0.03 -2.90 -5.40
N LEU A 72 0.47 -2.94 -6.66
CA LEU A 72 -0.39 -3.19 -7.81
C LEU A 72 -0.97 -4.60 -7.77
N GLU A 73 -2.13 -4.75 -8.39
CA GLU A 73 -2.67 -6.07 -8.72
C GLU A 73 -1.65 -6.96 -9.45
N ALA A 74 -1.85 -8.26 -9.32
CA ALA A 74 -0.92 -9.29 -9.75
C ALA A 74 0.50 -9.17 -9.15
N ILE A 75 0.74 -8.30 -8.13
CA ILE A 75 2.05 -8.07 -7.51
C ILE A 75 3.04 -7.49 -8.54
N ARG A 76 2.55 -6.60 -9.43
CA ARG A 76 3.34 -6.09 -10.58
C ARG A 76 3.85 -4.67 -10.41
N GLY A 77 4.13 -4.27 -9.19
CA GLY A 77 4.74 -2.98 -8.90
C GLY A 77 4.33 -2.41 -7.56
N GLU A 78 5.05 -1.37 -7.15
CA GLU A 78 4.83 -0.62 -5.92
C GLU A 78 4.03 0.64 -6.21
N ILE A 79 3.24 1.06 -5.22
CA ILE A 79 2.41 2.26 -5.26
C ILE A 79 2.73 3.12 -4.05
N THR A 80 3.07 4.38 -4.28
CA THR A 80 3.13 5.39 -3.22
C THR A 80 2.21 6.53 -3.57
N VAL A 81 1.30 6.89 -2.68
CA VAL A 81 0.46 8.07 -2.82
C VAL A 81 1.05 9.18 -1.95
N LEU A 82 1.39 10.30 -2.57
CA LEU A 82 1.90 11.50 -1.92
C LEU A 82 0.92 12.64 -2.18
N ASN A 83 0.22 13.09 -1.13
CA ASN A 83 -0.76 14.17 -1.21
C ASN A 83 -1.75 13.99 -2.39
N SER A 84 -2.40 12.82 -2.43
CA SER A 84 -3.38 12.46 -3.46
C SER A 84 -2.81 12.27 -4.87
N VAL A 85 -1.49 12.22 -5.04
CA VAL A 85 -0.84 11.87 -6.32
C VAL A 85 -0.23 10.49 -6.20
N ALA A 86 -0.63 9.55 -7.06
CA ALA A 86 -0.05 8.21 -7.11
C ALA A 86 1.24 8.22 -7.96
N ILE A 87 2.32 7.71 -7.38
CA ILE A 87 3.56 7.34 -8.06
C ILE A 87 3.60 5.82 -8.08
N ILE A 88 3.76 5.24 -9.26
CA ILE A 88 3.71 3.80 -9.46
C ILE A 88 4.99 3.37 -10.17
N THR A 89 5.57 2.27 -9.72
CA THR A 89 6.76 1.71 -10.35
C THR A 89 6.61 0.22 -10.54
N GLY A 90 6.78 -0.20 -11.79
CA GLY A 90 6.90 -1.60 -12.18
C GLY A 90 8.33 -1.96 -12.53
N VAL A 91 8.51 -3.16 -13.08
CA VAL A 91 9.81 -3.67 -13.51
C VAL A 91 9.75 -4.06 -14.99
N THR A 92 10.68 -3.54 -15.79
CA THR A 92 10.85 -3.87 -17.20
C THR A 92 11.26 -5.35 -17.38
N GLN A 93 11.18 -5.87 -18.61
CA GLN A 93 11.67 -7.22 -18.92
C GLN A 93 13.17 -7.42 -18.65
N ASP A 94 13.96 -6.35 -18.77
CA ASP A 94 15.40 -6.36 -18.47
C ASP A 94 15.72 -6.05 -16.99
N GLY A 95 14.70 -5.96 -16.13
CA GLY A 95 14.87 -5.89 -14.68
C GLY A 95 15.15 -4.50 -14.13
N ARG A 96 14.74 -3.43 -14.82
CA ARG A 96 14.89 -2.03 -14.40
C ARG A 96 13.58 -1.49 -13.84
N PRO A 97 13.62 -0.54 -12.89
CA PRO A 97 12.42 0.15 -12.43
C PRO A 97 11.89 1.02 -13.58
N GLN A 98 10.57 1.10 -13.73
CA GLN A 98 9.93 1.99 -14.70
C GLN A 98 8.67 2.61 -14.09
N PRO A 99 8.39 3.90 -14.34
CA PRO A 99 7.09 4.49 -14.05
C PRO A 99 5.96 3.73 -14.74
N MET A 100 4.77 3.72 -14.13
CA MET A 100 3.55 3.16 -14.71
C MET A 100 2.37 4.12 -14.58
N ASP A 101 1.38 3.93 -15.46
CA ASP A 101 0.16 4.74 -15.49
C ASP A 101 -0.77 4.47 -14.29
N SER A 102 -1.55 5.49 -13.93
CA SER A 102 -2.41 5.54 -12.73
C SER A 102 -3.74 4.80 -12.84
N ASP A 103 -4.14 4.33 -14.02
CA ASP A 103 -5.43 3.65 -14.27
C ASP A 103 -5.44 2.19 -13.78
N ALA A 104 -4.59 1.89 -12.79
CA ALA A 104 -4.37 0.57 -12.27
C ALA A 104 -5.13 0.31 -10.97
N LYS A 105 -5.30 -0.97 -10.64
CA LYS A 105 -5.85 -1.42 -9.37
C LYS A 105 -4.77 -1.73 -8.36
N ALA A 106 -5.04 -1.41 -7.11
CA ALA A 106 -4.24 -1.90 -5.98
C ALA A 106 -4.77 -3.26 -5.51
N THR A 107 -3.87 -4.23 -5.30
CA THR A 107 -4.19 -5.45 -4.54
C THR A 107 -4.13 -5.19 -3.03
N MET A 108 -3.28 -4.25 -2.61
CA MET A 108 -3.25 -3.73 -1.25
C MET A 108 -2.84 -2.27 -1.23
N ILE A 109 -3.41 -1.52 -0.30
CA ILE A 109 -3.00 -0.16 0.00
C ILE A 109 -3.34 0.16 1.46
N VAL A 110 -2.43 0.85 2.14
CA VAL A 110 -2.64 1.38 3.48
C VAL A 110 -2.26 2.86 3.48
N GLY A 111 -3.10 3.70 4.09
CA GLY A 111 -2.91 5.14 4.05
C GLY A 111 -3.88 5.90 4.92
N GLN A 112 -3.72 7.22 4.98
CA GLN A 112 -4.58 8.14 5.72
C GLN A 112 -4.59 9.49 5.01
N SER A 113 -5.70 10.23 5.14
CA SER A 113 -5.72 11.64 4.77
C SER A 113 -5.14 12.50 5.89
N VAL A 114 -4.16 13.34 5.57
CA VAL A 114 -3.48 14.24 6.52
C VAL A 114 -3.42 15.64 5.92
N SER A 115 -4.27 16.55 6.40
CA SER A 115 -4.34 17.93 5.89
C SER A 115 -3.27 18.86 6.47
N GLU A 116 -2.72 18.52 7.64
CA GLU A 116 -1.79 19.37 8.37
C GLU A 116 -0.62 18.56 8.95
N TRP A 117 0.57 19.12 8.82
CA TRP A 117 1.83 18.49 9.21
C TRP A 117 2.57 19.34 10.26
N MET A 118 3.21 18.65 11.20
CA MET A 118 4.26 19.18 12.05
C MET A 118 5.61 18.74 11.51
N ASP A 119 6.44 19.71 11.15
CA ASP A 119 7.77 19.46 10.61
C ASP A 119 8.81 19.41 11.74
N ILE A 120 9.70 18.43 11.67
CA ILE A 120 10.77 18.18 12.64
C ILE A 120 12.05 17.94 11.84
N THR A 121 13.00 18.86 11.96
CA THR A 121 14.31 18.73 11.30
C THR A 121 15.22 17.82 12.12
N MET A 122 15.83 16.81 11.49
CA MET A 122 16.80 15.91 12.12
C MET A 122 18.08 16.68 12.44
N THR A 123 18.44 16.74 13.72
CA THR A 123 19.65 17.44 14.18
C THR A 123 20.92 16.61 14.04
N GLU A 124 20.77 15.30 13.87
CA GLU A 124 21.84 14.32 13.73
C GLU A 124 21.44 13.23 12.73
N GLU A 125 22.45 12.48 12.28
CA GLU A 125 22.22 11.30 11.44
C GLU A 125 21.62 10.16 12.27
N VAL A 126 20.69 9.43 11.67
CA VAL A 126 20.03 8.26 12.27
C VAL A 126 20.39 7.03 11.45
N SER A 127 21.14 6.09 12.05
CA SER A 127 21.47 4.83 11.36
C SER A 127 20.20 4.00 11.13
N HIS A 128 20.25 3.11 10.14
CA HIS A 128 19.09 2.34 9.74
C HIS A 128 18.57 1.42 10.85
N GLU A 129 19.43 0.91 11.73
CA GLU A 129 19.04 0.12 12.90
C GLU A 129 18.27 0.96 13.93
N GLN A 130 18.43 2.28 13.89
CA GLN A 130 17.77 3.23 14.80
C GLN A 130 16.47 3.80 14.27
N PHE A 131 16.19 3.61 12.98
CA PHE A 131 15.08 4.27 12.30
C PHE A 131 13.75 4.15 13.06
N ASP A 132 13.27 2.92 13.30
CA ASP A 132 11.98 2.67 13.96
C ASP A 132 11.91 3.21 15.40
N ARG A 133 12.99 3.05 16.17
CA ARG A 133 13.04 3.52 17.58
C ARG A 133 13.07 5.04 17.67
N THR A 134 13.80 5.70 16.76
CA THR A 134 13.92 7.15 16.69
C THR A 134 12.61 7.77 16.22
N LEU A 135 11.98 7.20 15.18
CA LEU A 135 10.63 7.61 14.74
C LEU A 135 9.61 7.51 15.87
N LYS A 136 9.56 6.37 16.58
CA LYS A 136 8.66 6.18 17.73
C LYS A 136 8.90 7.22 18.83
N ALA A 137 10.15 7.45 19.19
CA ALA A 137 10.52 8.42 20.23
C ALA A 137 10.09 9.85 19.84
N MET A 138 10.36 10.26 18.61
CA MET A 138 9.96 11.57 18.11
C MET A 138 8.43 11.72 18.06
N ALA A 139 7.70 10.73 17.53
CA ALA A 139 6.25 10.73 17.50
C ALA A 139 5.64 10.84 18.92
N THR A 140 6.17 10.05 19.86
CA THR A 140 5.77 10.10 21.28
C THR A 140 6.02 11.48 21.88
N SER A 141 7.19 12.08 21.62
CA SER A 141 7.55 13.41 22.12
C SER A 141 6.64 14.53 21.60
N LYS A 142 5.98 14.31 20.46
CA LYS A 142 5.00 15.23 19.87
C LYS A 142 3.55 14.89 20.23
N GLY A 143 3.33 13.93 21.13
CA GLY A 143 2.01 13.57 21.60
C GLY A 143 1.20 12.68 20.64
N ILE A 144 1.85 12.01 19.70
CA ILE A 144 1.19 10.98 18.89
C ILE A 144 1.04 9.70 19.73
N ASP A 145 -0.17 9.14 19.72
CA ASP A 145 -0.48 7.84 20.31
C ASP A 145 0.11 6.72 19.45
N VAL A 146 1.34 6.32 19.76
CA VAL A 146 2.08 5.26 19.06
C VAL A 146 1.54 3.84 19.28
N SER A 147 0.44 3.67 20.04
CA SER A 147 -0.30 2.40 20.09
C SER A 147 -1.25 2.25 18.88
N LYS A 148 -1.54 3.35 18.19
CA LYS A 148 -2.37 3.37 16.98
C LYS A 148 -1.51 3.54 15.74
N PRO A 149 -1.91 2.97 14.60
CA PRO A 149 -1.24 3.27 13.35
C PRO A 149 -1.36 4.75 12.96
N PHE A 150 -0.32 5.30 12.34
CA PHE A 150 -0.33 6.66 11.80
C PHE A 150 0.54 6.78 10.55
N ILE A 151 0.23 7.74 9.69
CA ILE A 151 1.08 8.10 8.55
C ILE A 151 2.15 9.09 8.96
N PHE A 152 3.33 8.96 8.35
CA PHE A 152 4.39 9.94 8.40
C PHE A 152 5.01 10.13 7.02
N VAL A 153 5.65 11.28 6.81
CA VAL A 153 6.43 11.58 5.61
C VAL A 153 7.82 12.02 6.05
N ILE A 154 8.87 11.66 5.30
CA ILE A 154 10.22 12.18 5.51
C ILE A 154 10.73 12.73 4.18
N GLU A 155 11.27 13.94 4.18
CA GLU A 155 11.86 14.59 3.01
C GLU A 155 13.33 14.87 3.26
N GLY A 156 14.18 14.61 2.26
CA GLY A 156 15.61 14.92 2.31
C GLY A 156 16.49 13.75 1.87
N GLU A 157 17.71 13.71 2.42
CA GLU A 157 18.68 12.68 2.14
C GLU A 157 18.55 11.49 3.11
N PHE A 158 18.65 10.30 2.54
CA PHE A 158 18.59 9.02 3.22
C PHE A 158 19.89 8.27 3.05
N ASN A 159 20.31 7.55 4.10
CA ASN A 159 21.55 6.79 4.13
C ASN A 159 21.27 5.28 4.20
N ASP A 160 22.21 4.45 3.75
CA ASP A 160 22.15 2.99 3.84
C ASP A 160 20.81 2.39 3.37
N VAL A 161 20.36 2.82 2.20
CA VAL A 161 19.04 2.47 1.68
C VAL A 161 19.08 1.13 0.96
N ARG A 162 18.18 0.23 1.36
CA ARG A 162 17.80 -0.95 0.59
C ARG A 162 16.33 -0.91 0.27
N LEU A 163 16.00 -1.05 -1.01
CA LEU A 163 14.62 -1.08 -1.47
C LEU A 163 14.41 -2.10 -2.57
N HIS A 164 13.15 -2.42 -2.83
CA HIS A 164 12.75 -3.24 -3.95
C HIS A 164 11.49 -2.75 -4.65
N VAL A 165 11.28 -3.26 -5.87
CA VAL A 165 10.02 -3.20 -6.58
C VAL A 165 9.60 -4.62 -6.92
N ILE A 166 8.45 -5.05 -6.40
CA ILE A 166 7.88 -6.37 -6.68
C ILE A 166 7.54 -6.57 -8.17
N ASN A 167 7.73 -7.80 -8.64
CA ASN A 167 7.37 -8.21 -10.00
C ASN A 167 6.91 -9.68 -10.03
N GLY A 168 5.66 -9.93 -9.65
CA GLY A 168 5.08 -11.28 -9.56
C GLY A 168 5.53 -12.09 -8.34
N VAL A 169 6.56 -11.64 -7.61
CA VAL A 169 7.02 -12.23 -6.36
C VAL A 169 7.62 -11.14 -5.44
N CYS A 170 7.45 -11.32 -4.13
CA CYS A 170 8.15 -10.52 -3.12
C CYS A 170 9.59 -11.05 -2.97
N PRO A 171 10.64 -10.20 -3.14
CA PRO A 171 12.04 -10.64 -3.06
C PRO A 171 12.39 -11.22 -1.69
N ILE A 172 11.91 -10.61 -0.61
CA ILE A 172 12.11 -11.13 0.76
C ILE A 172 11.59 -12.56 0.87
N ARG A 173 10.37 -12.83 0.38
CA ARG A 173 9.79 -14.18 0.38
C ARG A 173 10.59 -15.13 -0.51
N ALA A 174 11.03 -14.67 -1.69
CA ALA A 174 11.83 -15.47 -2.61
C ALA A 174 13.15 -15.91 -1.96
N ARG A 175 13.86 -14.99 -1.29
CA ARG A 175 15.10 -15.29 -0.53
C ARG A 175 14.83 -16.29 0.60
N MET A 176 13.79 -16.05 1.43
CA MET A 176 13.45 -16.93 2.56
C MET A 176 13.08 -18.36 2.13
N MET A 177 12.32 -18.49 1.05
CA MET A 177 11.79 -19.77 0.58
C MET A 177 12.65 -20.41 -0.53
N LYS A 178 13.76 -19.77 -0.90
CA LYS A 178 14.63 -20.16 -2.03
C LYS A 178 13.83 -20.38 -3.32
N LEU A 179 12.89 -19.49 -3.62
CA LEU A 179 12.10 -19.55 -4.83
C LEU A 179 12.94 -19.10 -6.02
N ASP A 180 12.83 -19.80 -7.14
CA ASP A 180 13.45 -19.36 -8.37
C ASP A 180 12.71 -18.14 -8.93
N THR A 181 13.50 -17.15 -9.35
CA THR A 181 13.00 -15.94 -10.00
C THR A 181 13.68 -15.86 -11.37
N HIS A 182 12.88 -15.91 -12.43
CA HIS A 182 13.37 -16.01 -13.80
C HIS A 182 13.21 -14.68 -14.54
N LYS A 183 13.76 -14.61 -15.76
CA LYS A 183 13.53 -13.49 -16.69
C LYS A 183 12.02 -13.38 -16.94
N GLY A 184 11.39 -12.31 -16.42
CA GLY A 184 9.95 -12.04 -16.53
C GLY A 184 9.23 -11.81 -15.20
N ASN A 185 9.75 -12.33 -14.09
CA ASN A 185 9.22 -12.10 -12.73
C ASN A 185 10.32 -11.76 -11.72
N LYS A 186 11.48 -11.33 -12.20
CA LYS A 186 12.57 -10.88 -11.34
C LYS A 186 12.19 -9.52 -10.75
N PRO A 187 12.17 -9.38 -9.41
CA PRO A 187 11.98 -8.07 -8.77
C PRO A 187 13.21 -7.18 -9.02
N PHE A 188 13.00 -5.87 -8.93
CA PHE A 188 14.11 -4.92 -8.89
C PHE A 188 14.54 -4.75 -7.43
N GLU A 189 15.85 -4.71 -7.19
CA GLU A 189 16.44 -4.49 -5.87
C GLU A 189 17.55 -3.44 -6.02
N LEU A 190 17.58 -2.48 -5.10
CA LEU A 190 18.56 -1.40 -5.06
C LEU A 190 19.15 -1.32 -3.66
N GLU A 191 20.48 -1.25 -3.61
CA GLU A 191 21.24 -0.89 -2.42
C GLU A 191 22.08 0.35 -2.76
N VAL A 192 21.90 1.43 -2.00
CA VAL A 192 22.58 2.69 -2.25
C VAL A 192 22.97 3.35 -0.94
N LYS A 193 24.18 3.92 -0.91
CA LYS A 193 24.70 4.58 0.29
C LYS A 193 23.94 5.84 0.64
N THR A 194 23.62 6.67 -0.35
CA THR A 194 22.90 7.92 -0.18
C THR A 194 21.91 8.12 -1.32
N VAL A 195 20.73 8.63 -0.99
CA VAL A 195 19.70 9.00 -1.98
C VAL A 195 18.82 10.10 -1.43
N ASN A 196 18.54 11.13 -2.23
CA ASN A 196 17.60 12.18 -1.89
C ASN A 196 16.20 11.83 -2.40
N GLY A 197 15.16 12.09 -1.60
CA GLY A 197 13.80 11.76 -2.01
C GLY A 197 12.73 12.12 -0.98
N THR A 198 11.59 11.45 -1.12
CA THR A 198 10.44 11.56 -0.21
C THR A 198 10.01 10.17 0.21
N LEU A 199 10.13 9.86 1.49
CA LEU A 199 9.63 8.64 2.09
C LEU A 199 8.22 8.85 2.60
N VAL A 200 7.30 7.95 2.25
CA VAL A 200 5.95 7.88 2.82
C VAL A 200 5.86 6.59 3.60
N GLY A 201 5.34 6.66 4.82
CA GLY A 201 5.34 5.54 5.74
C GLY A 201 4.07 5.41 6.57
N VAL A 202 3.76 4.17 6.94
CA VAL A 202 2.80 3.86 7.99
C VAL A 202 3.57 3.27 9.17
N TYR A 203 3.45 3.87 10.34
CA TYR A 203 3.89 3.26 11.59
C TYR A 203 2.74 2.41 12.15
N ALA A 204 2.99 1.16 12.53
CA ALA A 204 1.99 0.24 13.06
C ALA A 204 2.64 -0.89 13.89
N ALA A 205 3.17 -0.56 15.08
CA ALA A 205 3.89 -1.50 15.94
C ALA A 205 3.08 -2.74 16.40
N ASP A 206 1.76 -2.60 16.61
CA ASP A 206 0.92 -3.70 17.08
C ASP A 206 0.33 -4.56 15.94
N SER A 207 0.73 -4.30 14.69
CA SER A 207 0.25 -4.99 13.49
C SER A 207 1.36 -5.65 12.67
N VAL A 208 2.47 -6.02 13.33
CA VAL A 208 3.57 -6.78 12.71
C VAL A 208 3.04 -8.05 12.05
N GLY A 209 3.32 -8.22 10.76
CA GLY A 209 2.85 -9.36 9.96
C GLY A 209 1.42 -9.25 9.43
N LYS A 210 0.65 -8.22 9.81
CA LYS A 210 -0.67 -7.87 9.22
C LYS A 210 -0.57 -6.63 8.31
N LEU A 211 0.21 -5.63 8.72
CA LEU A 211 0.40 -4.34 8.04
C LEU A 211 1.85 -4.07 7.63
N THR A 212 2.82 -4.52 8.44
CA THR A 212 4.26 -4.30 8.23
C THR A 212 4.97 -5.62 7.94
N HIS A 213 6.21 -5.54 7.44
CA HIS A 213 7.06 -6.72 7.30
C HIS A 213 7.38 -7.34 8.67
N PRO A 214 7.61 -8.66 8.75
CA PRO A 214 8.06 -9.30 9.97
C PRO A 214 9.29 -8.56 10.55
N ALA A 215 9.25 -8.23 11.84
CA ALA A 215 10.27 -7.50 12.59
C ALA A 215 10.40 -5.97 12.36
N THR A 216 9.51 -5.35 11.58
CA THR A 216 9.47 -3.87 11.41
C THR A 216 8.21 -3.28 12.01
N SER A 217 8.32 -2.11 12.65
CA SER A 217 7.17 -1.33 13.11
C SER A 217 6.60 -0.43 12.03
N THR A 218 7.23 -0.39 10.86
CA THR A 218 6.88 0.51 9.76
C THR A 218 6.66 -0.24 8.44
N HIS A 219 5.85 0.34 7.56
CA HIS A 219 5.75 -0.02 6.15
C HIS A 219 6.00 1.25 5.36
N THR A 220 7.14 1.32 4.68
CA THR A 220 7.65 2.55 4.06
C THR A 220 8.00 2.34 2.61
N HIS A 221 7.70 3.34 1.79
CA HIS A 221 8.16 3.44 0.41
C HIS A 221 8.96 4.72 0.24
N LEU A 222 9.95 4.70 -0.66
CA LEU A 222 10.74 5.86 -1.02
C LEU A 222 10.45 6.25 -2.46
N ILE A 223 10.04 7.50 -2.66
CA ILE A 223 9.99 8.15 -3.97
C ILE A 223 11.34 8.83 -4.21
N TYR A 224 12.01 8.50 -5.31
CA TYR A 224 13.33 9.02 -5.67
C TYR A 224 13.45 9.20 -7.19
N MET A 225 14.54 9.85 -7.62
CA MET A 225 14.90 9.95 -9.04
C MET A 225 15.85 8.80 -9.38
N ASP A 226 15.50 7.95 -10.34
CA ASP A 226 16.40 6.90 -10.80
C ASP A 226 17.64 7.53 -11.44
N GLY A 227 18.83 7.17 -10.95
CA GLY A 227 20.07 7.78 -11.39
C GLY A 227 20.48 7.43 -12.82
N LYS A 228 19.85 6.42 -13.45
CA LYS A 228 20.15 6.01 -14.83
C LYS A 228 19.17 6.62 -15.83
N THR A 229 17.88 6.66 -15.52
CA THR A 229 16.84 7.15 -16.43
C THR A 229 16.46 8.60 -16.16
N GLY A 230 16.72 9.11 -14.95
CA GLY A 230 16.24 10.42 -14.51
C GLY A 230 14.72 10.45 -14.30
N GLU A 231 14.07 9.30 -14.20
CA GLU A 231 12.63 9.20 -13.97
C GLU A 231 12.31 9.17 -12.47
N ARG A 232 11.15 9.72 -12.11
CA ARG A 232 10.64 9.65 -10.74
C ARG A 232 9.99 8.29 -10.52
N VAL A 233 10.53 7.51 -9.59
CA VAL A 233 10.09 6.16 -9.27
C VAL A 233 9.87 6.00 -7.76
N THR A 234 9.21 4.91 -7.37
CA THR A 234 9.05 4.51 -5.98
C THR A 234 9.43 3.05 -5.75
N GLY A 235 9.82 2.70 -4.53
CA GLY A 235 10.08 1.33 -4.13
C GLY A 235 9.82 1.09 -2.65
N HIS A 236 9.51 -0.15 -2.29
CA HIS A 236 9.34 -0.58 -0.91
C HIS A 236 10.69 -0.65 -0.20
N ILE A 237 10.79 -0.04 0.98
CA ILE A 237 12.02 0.05 1.76
C ILE A 237 12.16 -1.18 2.65
N GLU A 238 13.30 -1.87 2.51
CA GLU A 238 13.73 -2.92 3.45
C GLU A 238 14.60 -2.34 4.58
N GLN A 239 15.35 -1.27 4.27
CA GLN A 239 16.26 -0.60 5.19
C GLN A 239 16.45 0.86 4.80
N VAL A 240 16.50 1.75 5.78
CA VAL A 240 16.76 3.19 5.56
C VAL A 240 17.30 3.85 6.83
N GLY A 241 18.34 4.66 6.70
CA GLY A 241 18.78 5.65 7.66
C GLY A 241 18.42 7.07 7.21
N LEU A 242 18.54 8.03 8.12
CA LEU A 242 18.24 9.45 7.86
C LEU A 242 19.51 10.27 7.96
N ALA A 243 19.78 11.10 6.96
CA ALA A 243 20.82 12.11 7.07
C ALA A 243 20.38 13.24 8.03
N LYS A 244 21.37 14.00 8.51
CA LYS A 244 21.11 15.29 9.17
C LYS A 244 20.31 16.21 8.23
N GLU A 245 19.49 17.09 8.79
CA GLU A 245 18.61 18.03 8.08
C GLU A 245 17.43 17.38 7.32
N ALA A 246 17.30 16.04 7.32
CA ALA A 246 16.07 15.41 6.87
C ALA A 246 14.87 15.93 7.69
N ILE A 247 13.73 16.09 7.04
CA ILE A 247 12.52 16.68 7.64
C ILE A 247 11.51 15.56 7.85
N LEU A 248 11.28 15.19 9.11
CA LEU A 248 10.18 14.32 9.50
C LEU A 248 8.90 15.14 9.62
N LYS A 249 7.87 14.74 8.91
CA LYS A 249 6.52 15.29 8.99
C LYS A 249 5.61 14.30 9.70
N LEU A 250 5.02 14.77 10.80
CA LEU A 250 4.03 14.04 11.58
C LEU A 250 2.67 14.73 11.49
N PRO A 251 1.55 13.98 11.50
CA PRO A 251 0.23 14.59 11.46
C PRO A 251 0.02 15.46 12.70
N VAL A 252 -0.56 16.64 12.52
CA VAL A 252 -1.05 17.43 13.66
C VAL A 252 -2.21 16.65 14.27
N SER A 253 -2.07 16.19 15.51
CA SER A 253 -3.19 15.58 16.24
C SER A 253 -4.31 16.61 16.33
N GLY A 254 -5.46 16.31 15.69
CA GLY A 254 -6.67 17.11 15.86
C GLY A 254 -7.00 17.21 17.34
N LYS A 255 -7.11 18.44 17.86
CA LYS A 255 -7.62 18.69 19.21
C LYS A 255 -9.08 18.32 19.32
#